data_AF-A0A7I8NKX6-F1
#
_entry.id   AF-A0A7I8NKX6-F1
#
_cell.length_a   1.000
_cell.length_b   1.000
_cell.length_c   1.000
_cell.angle_alpha   90.00
_cell.angle_beta   90.00
_cell.angle_gamma   90.00
#
_symmetry.space_group_name_H-M   'P 1'
#
loop_
_entity.id
_entity.type
_entity.pdbx_description
1 polymer ?
#
loop_
_entity_poly.entity_id
_entity_poly.type
_entity_poly.pdbx_seq_one_letter_code
_entity_poly.pdbx_strand_id
1 'polypeptide(L)'
;MFLSLDRNTRTAKGYYFVRTFYRKDKLPYRKNYKVEMKNNKIILLDKVEDKKLKQKIENFKFFSQYANLKELKNYSNGDVSINENVPSYDVKYKMSNKDENVKQLRSRYNIPTDKSPVLKMHIDGNLKGSSVGDRKLEIDFSKRENSHLSVIDSLDYQPAKTNKDDE
;
A
#
# COMPACT_ATOMS: atom_id res chain seq x y z
N MET A 1 4.43 -5.01 -1.16
CA MET A 1 4.10 -6.46 -1.04
C MET A 1 2.60 -6.60 -1.24
N PHE A 2 2.12 -7.76 -1.69
CA PHE A 2 0.71 -8.12 -1.72
C PHE A 2 0.50 -9.39 -0.90
N LEU A 3 -0.55 -9.43 -0.09
CA LEU A 3 -1.00 -10.62 0.64
C LEU A 3 -2.51 -10.77 0.47
N SER A 4 -2.95 -11.98 0.14
CA SER A 4 -4.34 -12.41 0.24
C SER A 4 -4.50 -13.15 1.56
N LEU A 5 -5.41 -12.67 2.42
CA LEU A 5 -5.74 -13.26 3.71
C LEU A 5 -7.06 -14.03 3.56
N ASP A 6 -6.98 -15.34 3.38
CA ASP A 6 -8.15 -16.18 3.26
C ASP A 6 -8.67 -16.56 4.65
N ARG A 7 -9.84 -16.03 4.99
CA ARG A 7 -10.51 -16.26 6.28
C ARG A 7 -11.10 -17.68 6.40
N ASN A 8 -11.42 -18.34 5.29
CA ASN A 8 -11.99 -19.69 5.28
C ASN A 8 -10.91 -20.72 5.57
N THR A 9 -9.79 -20.66 4.86
CA THR A 9 -8.66 -21.59 5.04
C THR A 9 -7.70 -21.15 6.16
N ARG A 10 -7.87 -19.93 6.69
CA ARG A 10 -6.96 -19.31 7.66
C ARG A 10 -5.52 -19.25 7.15
N THR A 11 -5.34 -19.07 5.84
CA THR A 11 -4.03 -18.96 5.20
C THR A 11 -3.79 -17.56 4.67
N ALA A 12 -2.51 -17.19 4.56
CA ALA A 12 -2.09 -15.88 4.07
C ALA A 12 -0.95 -16.07 3.07
N LYS A 13 -1.23 -15.84 1.79
CA LYS A 13 -0.27 -16.07 0.70
C LYS A 13 -0.21 -14.85 -0.21
N GLY A 14 0.92 -14.63 -0.85
CA GLY A 14 1.06 -13.56 -1.80
C GLY A 14 2.46 -13.45 -2.36
N TYR A 15 2.89 -12.23 -2.64
CA TYR A 15 4.22 -11.98 -3.20
C TYR A 15 4.79 -10.63 -2.77
N TYR A 16 6.10 -10.60 -2.57
CA TYR A 16 6.88 -9.37 -2.66
C TYR A 16 7.23 -9.12 -4.11
N PHE A 17 7.31 -7.87 -4.56
CA PHE A 17 7.69 -7.57 -5.94
C PHE A 17 8.56 -6.34 -6.03
N VAL A 18 9.43 -6.34 -7.04
CA VAL A 18 10.22 -5.17 -7.46
C VAL A 18 9.88 -4.92 -8.92
N ARG A 19 9.50 -3.67 -9.24
CA ARG A 19 9.24 -3.22 -10.60
C ARG A 19 10.19 -2.09 -10.95
N THR A 20 10.87 -2.23 -12.08
CA THR A 20 11.84 -1.25 -12.59
C THR A 20 11.28 -0.65 -13.87
N PHE A 21 11.25 0.68 -13.94
CA PHE A 21 10.86 1.45 -15.12
C PHE A 21 12.11 2.06 -15.76
N TYR A 22 12.15 2.10 -17.09
CA TYR A 22 13.25 2.63 -17.87
C TYR A 22 12.79 3.85 -18.68
N ARG A 23 13.70 4.79 -18.95
CA ARG A 23 13.35 6.05 -19.63
C ARG A 23 13.01 5.86 -21.12
N LYS A 24 13.71 4.97 -21.82
CA LYS A 24 13.50 4.62 -23.24
C LYS A 24 13.97 3.17 -23.50
N ASP A 25 13.44 2.56 -24.56
CA ASP A 25 13.94 1.34 -25.21
C ASP A 25 13.93 0.03 -24.42
N LYS A 26 13.36 0.03 -23.21
CA LYS A 26 13.16 -1.19 -22.41
C LYS A 26 11.79 -1.21 -21.77
N LEU A 27 11.09 -2.32 -21.93
CA LEU A 27 9.83 -2.56 -21.23
C LEU A 27 10.06 -2.62 -19.71
N PRO A 28 9.11 -2.14 -18.90
CA PRO A 28 9.20 -2.27 -17.44
C PRO A 28 9.38 -3.72 -17.04
N TYR A 29 10.36 -3.98 -16.19
CA TYR A 29 10.61 -5.32 -15.66
C TYR A 29 9.97 -5.47 -14.29
N ARG A 30 9.32 -6.61 -14.03
CA ARG A 30 8.75 -6.94 -12.72
C ARG A 30 9.22 -8.33 -12.28
N LYS A 31 9.82 -8.41 -11.10
CA LYS A 31 10.17 -9.66 -10.44
C LYS A 31 9.30 -9.84 -9.20
N ASN A 32 8.64 -11.00 -9.10
CA ASN A 32 7.83 -11.39 -7.96
C ASN A 32 8.56 -12.48 -7.16
N TYR A 33 8.37 -12.48 -5.85
CA TYR A 33 8.89 -13.45 -4.90
C TYR A 33 7.74 -13.96 -4.06
N LYS A 34 7.43 -15.25 -4.15
CA LYS A 34 6.33 -15.89 -3.43
C LYS A 34 6.58 -15.83 -1.92
N VAL A 35 5.57 -15.43 -1.18
CA VAL A 35 5.61 -15.38 0.28
C VAL A 35 4.36 -15.99 0.90
N GLU A 36 4.51 -16.48 2.11
CA GLU A 36 3.44 -16.88 3.00
C GLU A 36 3.58 -16.12 4.33
N MET A 37 2.47 -15.78 4.98
CA MET A 37 2.49 -15.23 6.33
C MET A 37 2.00 -16.28 7.34
N LYS A 38 2.81 -16.56 8.35
CA LYS A 38 2.45 -17.43 9.49
C LYS A 38 2.80 -16.73 10.79
N ASN A 39 1.87 -16.71 11.75
CA ASN A 39 2.07 -16.10 13.08
C ASN A 39 2.65 -14.67 12.99
N ASN A 40 2.09 -13.84 12.09
CA ASN A 40 2.52 -12.46 11.83
C ASN A 40 3.98 -12.31 11.34
N LYS A 41 4.59 -13.38 10.82
CA LYS A 41 5.91 -13.41 10.19
C LYS A 41 5.78 -13.73 8.71
N ILE A 42 6.52 -12.99 7.88
CA ILE A 42 6.63 -13.26 6.44
C ILE A 42 7.69 -14.33 6.22
N ILE A 43 7.32 -15.37 5.48
CA ILE A 43 8.18 -16.48 5.07
C ILE A 43 8.35 -16.40 3.56
N LEU A 44 9.59 -16.24 3.10
CA LEU A 44 9.94 -16.27 1.70
C LEU A 44 10.00 -17.73 1.20
N LEU A 45 9.24 -18.04 0.15
CA LEU A 45 9.16 -19.39 -0.42
C LEU A 45 10.15 -19.61 -1.57
N ASP A 46 10.50 -18.55 -2.29
CA ASP A 46 11.44 -18.62 -3.41
C ASP A 46 12.90 -18.56 -2.93
N LYS A 47 13.80 -19.25 -3.63
CA LYS A 47 15.24 -19.14 -3.37
C LYS A 47 15.74 -17.75 -3.79
N VAL A 48 16.40 -17.04 -2.87
CA VAL A 48 17.02 -15.73 -3.11
C VAL A 48 18.43 -15.74 -2.55
N GLU A 49 19.42 -15.58 -3.44
CA GLU A 49 20.85 -15.56 -3.10
C GLU A 49 21.26 -14.28 -2.36
N ASP A 50 20.65 -13.15 -2.72
CA ASP A 50 20.88 -11.86 -2.07
C ASP A 50 20.31 -11.87 -0.64
N LYS A 51 21.22 -12.00 0.34
CA LYS A 51 20.89 -12.00 1.78
C LYS A 51 20.19 -10.71 2.22
N LYS A 52 20.56 -9.55 1.68
CA LYS A 52 19.93 -8.26 2.04
C LYS A 52 18.50 -8.20 1.54
N LEU A 53 18.25 -8.68 0.32
CA LEU A 53 16.91 -8.77 -0.23
C LEU A 53 16.04 -9.75 0.57
N LYS A 54 16.57 -10.93 0.90
CA LYS A 54 15.87 -11.91 1.74
C LYS A 54 15.44 -11.29 3.08
N GLN A 55 16.37 -10.67 3.80
CA GLN A 55 16.08 -9.99 5.07
C GLN A 55 15.05 -8.87 4.91
N LYS A 56 15.12 -8.09 3.82
CA LYS A 56 14.15 -7.04 3.52
C LYS A 56 12.74 -7.59 3.33
N ILE A 57 12.60 -8.75 2.67
CA ILE A 57 11.30 -9.40 2.45
C ILE A 57 10.74 -9.98 3.76
N GLU A 58 11.56 -10.72 4.51
CA GLU A 58 11.13 -11.39 5.75
C GLU A 58 10.81 -10.39 6.88
N ASN A 59 11.52 -9.26 6.93
CA ASN A 59 11.26 -8.17 7.89
C ASN A 59 10.24 -7.13 7.40
N PHE A 60 9.62 -7.35 6.23
CA PHE A 60 8.65 -6.40 5.68
C PHE A 60 7.47 -6.22 6.63
N LYS A 61 7.03 -4.96 6.78
CA LYS A 61 5.80 -4.59 7.48
C LYS A 61 4.94 -3.74 6.56
N PHE A 62 3.66 -4.07 6.47
CA PHE A 62 2.67 -3.23 5.79
C PHE A 62 2.51 -1.92 6.55
N PHE A 63 2.14 -0.84 5.84
CA PHE A 63 1.99 0.47 6.46
C PHE A 63 0.94 0.43 7.57
N SER A 64 -0.19 -0.22 7.31
CA SER A 64 -1.24 -0.52 8.29
C SER A 64 -0.77 -1.23 9.59
N GLN A 65 0.40 -1.87 9.62
CA GLN A 65 0.92 -2.53 10.83
C GLN A 65 1.67 -1.59 11.79
N TYR A 66 2.09 -0.41 11.34
CA TYR A 66 2.85 0.55 12.18
C TYR A 66 2.35 1.99 12.08
N ALA A 67 1.44 2.29 11.16
CA ALA A 67 0.84 3.61 11.04
C ALA A 67 -0.12 3.89 12.21
N ASN A 68 -0.04 5.09 12.78
CA ASN A 68 -1.03 5.64 13.67
C ASN A 68 -2.12 6.34 12.84
N LEU A 69 -3.14 5.57 12.44
CA LEU A 69 -4.29 6.09 11.67
C LEU A 69 -5.37 6.74 12.54
N LYS A 70 -5.32 6.56 13.87
CA LYS A 70 -6.32 7.12 14.79
C LYS A 70 -6.26 8.65 14.84
N GLU A 71 -5.09 9.21 14.58
CA GLU A 71 -4.87 10.65 14.55
C GLU A 71 -5.29 11.30 13.23
N LEU A 72 -5.76 10.53 12.24
CA LEU A 72 -6.30 11.07 10.97
C LEU A 72 -7.43 12.08 11.20
N LYS A 73 -8.22 11.90 12.27
CA LYS A 73 -9.29 12.84 12.67
C LYS A 73 -8.79 14.24 13.06
N ASN A 74 -7.50 14.38 13.38
CA ASN A 74 -6.89 15.64 13.79
C ASN A 74 -6.35 16.44 12.59
N TYR A 75 -6.33 15.85 11.38
CA TYR A 75 -5.90 16.56 10.19
C TYR A 75 -7.02 17.53 9.80
N SER A 76 -6.71 18.81 9.80
CA SER A 76 -7.64 19.89 9.45
C SER A 76 -7.41 20.38 8.03
N ASN A 77 -8.41 21.08 7.48
CA ASN A 77 -8.34 21.76 6.17
C ASN A 77 -8.03 20.79 5.01
N GLY A 78 -8.68 19.63 5.01
CA GLY A 78 -8.62 18.69 3.91
C GLY A 78 -9.36 19.24 2.68
N ASP A 79 -8.76 19.03 1.52
CA ASP A 79 -9.45 19.23 0.24
C ASP A 79 -10.25 17.96 -0.07
N VAL A 80 -11.57 18.09 -0.18
CA VAL A 80 -12.51 16.98 -0.35
C VAL A 80 -13.15 17.09 -1.72
N SER A 81 -13.13 16.00 -2.48
CA SER A 81 -13.82 15.90 -3.77
C SER A 81 -14.76 14.70 -3.76
N ILE A 82 -15.96 14.89 -4.31
CA ILE A 82 -17.02 13.86 -4.36
C ILE A 82 -17.48 13.72 -5.80
N ASN A 83 -17.51 12.49 -6.31
CA ASN A 83 -18.13 12.17 -7.59
C ASN A 83 -19.30 11.22 -7.36
N GLU A 84 -20.51 11.78 -7.38
CA GLU A 84 -21.75 11.04 -7.12
C GLU A 84 -22.14 10.07 -8.25
N ASN A 85 -21.62 10.25 -9.47
CA ASN A 85 -21.94 9.37 -10.60
C ASN A 85 -21.26 7.99 -10.48
N VAL A 86 -20.10 7.92 -9.82
CA VAL A 86 -19.30 6.69 -9.59
C VAL A 86 -19.35 6.23 -8.13
N PRO A 87 -20.13 6.90 -7.28
CA PRO A 87 -19.78 7.21 -5.88
C PRO A 87 -18.30 7.02 -5.50
N SER A 88 -17.46 8.02 -5.80
CA SER A 88 -16.07 8.06 -5.35
C SER A 88 -15.77 9.31 -4.51
N TYR A 89 -14.87 9.16 -3.54
CA TYR A 89 -14.54 10.19 -2.56
C TYR A 89 -13.03 10.30 -2.42
N ASP A 90 -12.52 11.51 -2.65
CA ASP A 90 -11.12 11.83 -2.54
C ASP A 90 -10.90 12.85 -1.45
N VAL A 91 -9.87 12.65 -0.64
CA VAL A 91 -9.45 13.63 0.36
C VAL A 91 -7.94 13.82 0.32
N LYS A 92 -7.50 15.08 0.39
CA LYS A 92 -6.09 15.45 0.46
C LYS A 92 -5.79 16.27 1.70
N TYR A 93 -4.78 15.87 2.46
CA TYR A 93 -4.27 16.61 3.62
C TYR A 93 -2.78 16.89 3.49
N LYS A 94 -2.35 18.12 3.78
CA LYS A 94 -0.93 18.42 3.99
C LYS A 94 -0.48 17.78 5.29
N MET A 95 0.61 17.03 5.26
CA MET A 95 1.20 16.44 6.47
C MET A 95 2.37 17.29 6.96
N SER A 96 2.69 17.21 8.24
CA SER A 96 3.93 17.77 8.79
C SER A 96 5.06 16.74 8.72
N ASN A 97 6.30 17.16 8.50
CA ASN A 97 7.45 16.25 8.73
C ASN A 97 7.60 15.82 10.20
N LYS A 98 6.96 16.51 11.13
CA LYS A 98 6.92 16.12 12.56
C LYS A 98 5.87 15.04 12.85
N ASP A 99 5.02 14.72 11.89
CA ASP A 99 4.02 13.66 11.98
C ASP A 99 4.68 12.30 12.19
N GLU A 100 4.14 11.47 13.10
CA GLU A 100 4.75 10.19 13.42
C GLU A 100 4.70 9.18 12.27
N ASN A 101 3.66 9.20 11.44
CA ASN A 101 3.60 8.34 10.25
C ASN A 101 4.69 8.75 9.25
N VAL A 102 4.94 10.05 9.09
CA VAL A 102 6.00 10.56 8.22
C VAL A 102 7.38 10.17 8.76
N LYS A 103 7.62 10.26 10.07
CA LYS A 103 8.88 9.80 10.71
C LYS A 103 9.08 8.30 10.53
N GLN A 104 8.05 7.49 10.76
CA GLN A 104 8.08 6.03 10.57
C GLN A 104 8.47 5.68 9.13
N LEU A 105 7.87 6.33 8.13
CA LEU A 105 8.21 6.09 6.73
C LEU A 105 9.67 6.44 6.41
N ARG A 106 10.14 7.61 6.87
CA ARG A 106 11.53 8.06 6.65
C ARG A 106 12.56 7.18 7.33
N SER A 107 12.22 6.56 8.46
CA SER A 107 13.10 5.60 9.14
C SER A 107 13.24 4.26 8.40
N ARG A 108 12.23 3.88 7.61
CA ARG A 108 12.14 2.58 6.92
C ARG A 108 12.57 2.63 5.46
N TYR A 109 12.39 3.79 4.82
CA TYR A 109 12.64 3.97 3.41
C TYR A 109 13.57 5.16 3.17
N ASN A 110 14.51 5.00 2.24
CA ASN A 110 15.34 6.10 1.77
C ASN A 110 14.49 7.03 0.88
N ILE A 111 13.80 7.99 1.50
CA ILE A 111 12.95 8.99 0.85
C ILE A 111 13.81 10.24 0.61
N PRO A 112 14.28 10.50 -0.62
CA PRO A 112 15.32 11.50 -0.90
C PRO A 112 14.76 12.93 -0.99
N THR A 113 13.93 13.35 -0.05
CA THR A 113 13.32 14.69 -0.02
C THR A 113 12.95 15.10 1.38
N ASP A 114 13.29 16.33 1.79
CA ASP A 114 12.89 16.85 3.10
C ASP A 114 11.57 17.61 3.06
N LYS A 115 10.92 17.69 1.89
CA LYS A 115 9.60 18.31 1.78
C LYS A 115 8.56 17.50 2.55
N SER A 116 7.65 18.22 3.19
CA SER A 116 6.44 17.64 3.79
C SER A 116 5.60 16.92 2.74
N PRO A 117 5.09 15.72 3.02
CA PRO A 117 4.24 14.99 2.09
C PRO A 117 2.77 15.46 2.15
N VAL A 118 1.99 14.95 1.18
CA VAL A 118 0.53 15.07 1.15
C VAL A 118 -0.06 13.69 1.32
N LEU A 119 -0.94 13.53 2.31
CA LEU A 119 -1.80 12.35 2.44
C LEU A 119 -2.94 12.49 1.43
N LYS A 120 -3.15 11.45 0.62
CA LYS A 120 -4.27 11.30 -0.29
C LYS A 120 -5.03 10.03 0.09
N MET A 121 -6.33 10.13 0.24
CA MET A 121 -7.21 8.99 0.49
C MET A 121 -8.24 8.93 -0.62
N HIS A 122 -8.45 7.74 -1.14
CA HIS A 122 -9.42 7.47 -2.19
C HIS A 122 -10.31 6.31 -1.74
N ILE A 123 -11.62 6.51 -1.83
CA ILE A 123 -12.64 5.53 -1.48
C ILE A 123 -13.60 5.43 -2.65
N ASP A 124 -13.74 4.21 -3.18
CA ASP A 124 -14.78 3.87 -4.14
C ASP A 124 -15.94 3.16 -3.46
N GLY A 125 -17.14 3.37 -3.98
CA GLY A 125 -18.36 2.73 -3.53
C GLY A 125 -19.07 3.48 -2.40
N ASN A 126 -20.18 2.93 -1.93
CA ASN A 126 -21.02 3.60 -0.94
C ASN A 126 -20.30 3.74 0.40
N LEU A 127 -20.17 4.97 0.92
CA LEU A 127 -19.56 5.27 2.22
C LEU A 127 -20.19 4.49 3.38
N LYS A 128 -21.47 4.12 3.27
CA LYS A 128 -22.18 3.30 4.28
C LYS A 128 -21.70 1.85 4.33
N GLY A 129 -20.79 1.43 3.45
CA GLY A 129 -20.16 0.11 3.46
C GLY A 129 -21.01 -1.03 2.89
N SER A 130 -22.09 -0.70 2.19
CA SER A 130 -22.98 -1.68 1.55
C SER A 130 -22.43 -2.27 0.24
N SER A 131 -21.28 -1.79 -0.24
CA SER A 131 -20.63 -2.25 -1.46
C SER A 131 -19.21 -2.74 -1.19
N VAL A 132 -18.74 -3.72 -1.98
CA VAL A 132 -17.30 -3.97 -2.14
C VAL A 132 -16.72 -2.71 -2.75
N GLY A 133 -15.84 -2.04 -2.02
CA GLY A 133 -15.26 -0.77 -2.41
C GLY A 133 -13.78 -0.76 -2.11
N ASP A 134 -13.01 -0.16 -3.00
CA ASP A 134 -11.57 -0.07 -2.87
C ASP A 134 -11.22 1.10 -1.98
N ARG A 135 -10.35 0.84 -0.98
CA ARG A 135 -9.88 1.86 -0.04
C ARG A 135 -8.38 1.97 -0.16
N LYS A 136 -7.94 3.09 -0.72
CA LYS A 136 -6.53 3.37 -0.98
C LYS A 136 -6.08 4.58 -0.19
N LEU A 137 -4.92 4.44 0.45
CA LEU A 137 -4.19 5.52 1.08
C LEU A 137 -2.85 5.69 0.37
N GLU A 138 -2.50 6.94 0.07
CA GLU A 138 -1.24 7.31 -0.56
C GLU A 138 -0.60 8.48 0.19
N ILE A 139 0.66 8.33 0.59
CA ILE A 139 1.49 9.42 1.12
C ILE A 139 2.45 9.84 0.03
N ASP A 140 2.21 11.02 -0.54
CA ASP A 140 2.91 11.58 -1.69
C ASP A 140 4.03 12.54 -1.26
N PHE A 141 5.27 12.20 -1.63
CA PHE A 141 6.50 12.97 -1.41
C PHE A 141 7.04 13.59 -2.72
N SER A 142 6.25 13.62 -3.78
CA SER A 142 6.66 14.11 -5.10
C SER A 142 7.16 15.56 -5.04
N LYS A 143 8.26 15.84 -5.77
CA LYS A 143 8.95 17.14 -5.69
C LYS A 143 8.47 18.17 -6.71
N ARG A 144 8.04 17.69 -7.89
CA ARG A 144 7.72 18.45 -9.13
C ARG A 144 6.70 17.66 -9.96
N GLU A 145 6.07 18.33 -10.93
CA GLU A 145 4.97 17.78 -11.77
C GLU A 145 5.27 16.47 -12.51
N ASN A 146 6.54 16.07 -12.70
CA ASN A 146 6.91 14.83 -13.40
C ASN A 146 7.77 13.87 -12.55
N SER A 147 7.71 14.00 -11.22
CA SER A 147 8.32 13.04 -10.30
C SER A 147 7.22 12.34 -9.52
N HIS A 148 7.28 11.00 -9.43
CA HIS A 148 6.36 10.23 -8.59
C HIS A 148 7.17 9.54 -7.49
N LEU A 149 6.96 9.97 -6.25
CA LEU A 149 7.54 9.34 -5.08
C LEU A 149 6.45 9.24 -4.02
N SER A 150 5.85 8.06 -3.87
CA SER A 150 4.80 7.85 -2.89
C SER A 150 4.88 6.48 -2.24
N VAL A 151 4.27 6.38 -1.06
CA VAL A 151 3.99 5.12 -0.37
C VAL A 151 2.49 4.90 -0.44
N ILE A 152 2.09 3.74 -0.94
CA ILE A 152 0.70 3.38 -1.17
C ILE A 152 0.37 2.14 -0.33
N ASP A 153 -0.74 2.19 0.39
CA ASP A 153 -1.32 1.05 1.12
C ASP A 153 -2.81 0.95 0.73
N SER A 154 -3.29 -0.27 0.57
CA SER A 154 -4.71 -0.55 0.37
C SER A 154 -5.10 -1.80 1.14
N LEU A 155 -6.37 -1.85 1.56
CA LEU A 155 -6.93 -2.99 2.27
C LEU A 155 -8.38 -3.17 1.85
N ASP A 156 -8.62 -4.23 1.08
CA ASP A 156 -9.91 -4.48 0.45
C ASP A 156 -10.46 -5.83 0.94
N TYR A 157 -11.75 -5.83 1.32
CA TYR A 157 -12.46 -7.05 1.68
C TYR A 157 -13.26 -7.54 0.48
N GLN A 158 -12.80 -8.64 -0.12
CA GLN A 158 -13.41 -9.24 -1.29
C GLN A 158 -14.02 -10.61 -0.96
N PRO A 159 -15.06 -11.04 -1.69
CA PRO A 159 -15.56 -12.40 -1.61
C PRO A 159 -14.45 -13.42 -1.85
N ALA A 160 -14.51 -14.56 -1.16
CA ALA A 160 -13.60 -15.66 -1.45
C ALA A 160 -13.81 -16.11 -2.91
N LYS A 161 -12.71 -16.41 -3.61
CA LYS A 161 -12.80 -17.03 -4.92
C LYS A 161 -13.46 -18.39 -4.75
N THR A 162 -14.67 -18.55 -5.27
CA THR A 162 -15.28 -19.87 -5.44
C THR A 162 -14.56 -20.55 -6.60
N ASN A 163 -13.93 -21.69 -6.37
CA ASN A 163 -13.47 -22.56 -7.45
C ASN A 163 -14.72 -23.00 -8.22
N LYS A 164 -15.02 -22.33 -9.33
CA LYS A 164 -16.12 -22.67 -10.24
C LYS A 164 -15.62 -23.30 -11.55
N ASP A 165 -14.36 -23.74 -11.57
CA ASP A 165 -13.72 -24.32 -12.77
C ASP A 165 -13.27 -25.79 -12.54
N ASP A 166 -13.85 -26.48 -11.56
CA ASP A 166 -13.66 -27.94 -11.33
C ASP A 166 -15.03 -28.68 -11.41
N GLU A 167 -15.84 -28.40 -12.44
CA GLU A 167 -16.96 -29.26 -12.88
C GLU A 167 -16.74 -29.73 -14.32
#